data_AF-A0A395D046-F1
#
_entry.id   AF-A0A395D046-F1
#
_cell.length_a   1.000
_cell.length_b   1.000
_cell.length_c   1.000
_cell.angle_alpha   90.00
_cell.angle_beta   90.00
_cell.angle_gamma   90.00
#
_symmetry.space_group_name_H-M   'P 1'
#
loop_
_entity.id
_entity.type
_entity.pdbx_description
1 polymer ?
#
loop_
_entity_poly.entity_id
_entity_poly.type
_entity_poly.pdbx_seq_one_letter_code
_entity_poly.pdbx_strand_id
1 'polypeptide(L)' 'LGFDAVDAELEAALDKERGLTASVPRTKAASLPGVAAKLSIVIQLGEPSPKDPEFPWPELRSALADLARLASPEAAISPM' A
#
# COMPACT_ATOMS: atom_id res chain seq x y z
N LEU A 1 -10.88 16.42 32.80
CA LEU A 1 -10.05 15.20 32.67
C LEU A 1 -9.13 15.46 31.50
N GLY A 2 -7.82 15.54 31.75
CA GLY A 2 -6.82 15.95 30.77
C GLY A 2 -6.54 14.84 29.77
N PHE A 3 -7.01 15.03 28.54
CA PHE A 3 -6.66 14.21 27.39
C PHE A 3 -5.71 14.94 26.44
N ASP A 4 -5.39 16.21 26.70
CA ASP A 4 -4.59 17.09 25.83
C ASP A 4 -3.26 16.47 25.37
N ALA A 5 -2.58 15.72 26.25
CA ALA A 5 -1.34 15.02 25.88
C ALA A 5 -1.57 13.78 25.00
N VAL A 6 -2.67 13.05 25.22
CA VAL A 6 -3.07 11.90 24.39
C VAL A 6 -3.56 12.39 23.03
N ASP A 7 -4.34 13.47 23.01
CA ASP A 7 -4.84 14.11 21.80
C ASP A 7 -3.69 14.68 20.96
N ALA A 8 -2.70 15.32 21.60
CA ALA A 8 -1.51 15.81 20.91
C ALA A 8 -0.67 14.68 20.28
N GLU A 9 -0.50 13.56 21.00
CA GLU A 9 0.22 12.39 20.47
C GLU A 9 -0.53 11.73 19.32
N LEU A 10 -1.87 11.61 19.42
CA LEU A 10 -2.73 11.10 18.36
C LEU A 10 -2.61 11.96 17.10
N GLU A 11 -2.72 13.28 17.23
CA GLU A 11 -2.59 14.19 16.09
C GLU A 11 -1.21 14.11 15.43
N ALA A 12 -0.15 14.02 16.22
CA ALA A 12 1.21 13.85 15.68
C ALA A 12 1.36 12.54 14.90
N ALA A 13 0.77 11.44 15.40
CA ALA A 13 0.76 10.16 14.71
C ALA A 13 -0.03 10.22 13.39
N LEU A 14 -1.21 10.83 13.41
CA LEU A 14 -2.05 11.01 12.22
C LEU A 14 -1.39 11.90 11.17
N ASP A 15 -0.71 12.98 11.57
CA ASP A 15 0.04 13.85 10.66
C ASP A 15 1.19 13.10 9.97
N LYS A 16 1.90 12.26 10.72
CA LYS A 16 2.96 11.43 10.17
C LYS A 16 2.43 10.41 9.17
N GLU A 17 1.30 9.76 9.48
CA GLU A 17 0.62 8.85 8.56
C GLU A 17 0.18 9.57 7.28
N ARG A 18 -0.52 10.71 7.41
CA ARG A 18 -0.94 11.56 6.29
C ARG A 18 0.25 11.94 5.41
N GLY A 19 1.36 12.37 6.03
CA GLY A 19 2.59 12.73 5.33
C GLY A 19 3.20 11.57 4.55
N LEU A 20 3.28 10.38 5.18
CA LEU A 20 3.78 9.16 4.54
C LEU A 20 2.88 8.78 3.35
N THR A 21 1.59 8.65 3.59
CA THR A 21 0.57 8.31 2.58
C THR A 21 0.62 9.26 1.39
N ALA A 22 0.67 10.58 1.64
CA ALA A 22 0.75 11.58 0.59
C ALA A 22 2.07 11.54 -0.21
N SER A 23 3.13 10.95 0.34
CA SER A 23 4.42 10.80 -0.35
C SER A 23 4.42 9.61 -1.32
N VAL A 24 3.68 8.54 -1.01
CA VAL A 24 3.64 7.28 -1.79
C VAL A 24 3.44 7.51 -3.29
N PRO A 25 2.42 8.27 -3.78
CA PRO A 25 2.25 8.46 -5.22
C PRO A 25 3.42 9.23 -5.86
N ARG A 26 4.03 10.17 -5.13
CA ARG A 26 5.12 11.05 -5.58
C ARG A 26 6.48 10.37 -5.59
N THR A 27 6.69 9.37 -4.75
CA THR A 27 7.92 8.60 -4.70
C THR A 27 8.04 7.70 -5.93
N LYS A 28 9.08 7.90 -6.74
CA LYS A 28 9.38 7.04 -7.90
C LYS A 28 9.80 5.65 -7.40
N ALA A 29 9.14 4.61 -7.86
CA ALA A 29 9.59 3.24 -7.62
C ALA A 29 10.85 2.95 -8.44
N ALA A 30 11.86 2.37 -7.82
CA ALA A 30 13.10 1.96 -8.49
C ALA A 30 13.11 0.48 -8.92
N SER A 31 12.04 -0.26 -8.60
CA SER A 31 11.95 -1.71 -8.83
C SER A 31 10.49 -2.18 -8.88
N LEU A 32 10.24 -3.39 -9.41
CA LEU A 32 8.92 -4.05 -9.39
C LEU A 32 8.39 -4.27 -7.96
N PRO A 33 9.20 -4.76 -6.99
CA PRO A 33 8.79 -4.76 -5.58
C PRO A 33 8.36 -3.39 -5.08
N GLY A 34 9.03 -2.32 -5.51
CA GLY A 34 8.66 -0.94 -5.16
C GLY A 34 7.30 -0.53 -5.72
N VAL A 35 6.96 -0.95 -6.94
CA VAL A 35 5.62 -0.73 -7.52
C VAL A 35 4.56 -1.51 -6.75
N ALA A 36 4.81 -2.78 -6.44
CA ALA A 36 3.91 -3.62 -5.64
C ALA A 36 3.66 -3.02 -4.24
N ALA A 37 4.70 -2.52 -3.58
CA ALA A 37 4.58 -1.85 -2.29
C ALA A 37 3.68 -0.60 -2.36
N LYS A 38 3.86 0.24 -3.39
CA LYS A 38 3.00 1.42 -3.59
C LYS A 38 1.53 1.03 -3.76
N LEU A 39 1.26 0.02 -4.58
CA LEU A 39 -0.11 -0.44 -4.84
C LEU A 39 -0.74 -1.05 -3.58
N SER A 40 0.02 -1.85 -2.82
CA SER A 40 -0.44 -2.44 -1.56
C SER A 40 -0.86 -1.37 -0.55
N ILE A 41 -0.08 -0.28 -0.42
CA ILE A 41 -0.43 0.85 0.45
C ILE A 41 -1.74 1.52 -0.01
N VAL A 42 -1.91 1.77 -1.31
CA VAL A 42 -3.13 2.40 -1.84
C VAL A 42 -4.37 1.53 -1.59
N ILE A 43 -4.27 0.21 -1.77
CA ILE A 43 -5.36 -0.73 -1.48
C ILE A 43 -5.69 -0.70 0.01
N GLN A 44 -4.69 -0.80 0.90
CA GLN A 44 -4.93 -0.81 2.36
C GLN A 44 -5.56 0.49 2.88
N LEU A 45 -5.27 1.63 2.25
CA LEU A 45 -5.82 2.92 2.63
C LEU A 45 -7.22 3.17 2.07
N GLY A 46 -7.52 2.64 0.89
CA GLY A 46 -8.77 2.92 0.17
C GLY A 46 -9.84 1.85 0.34
N GLU A 47 -9.46 0.59 0.56
CA GLU A 47 -10.39 -0.52 0.57
C GLU A 47 -11.23 -0.53 1.86
N PRO A 48 -12.57 -0.57 1.77
CA PRO A 48 -13.44 -0.59 2.95
C PRO A 48 -13.21 -1.81 3.86
N SER A 49 -12.85 -2.95 3.28
CA SER A 49 -12.51 -4.18 4.01
C SER A 49 -11.59 -5.06 3.18
N PRO A 50 -10.68 -5.89 3.74
CA PRO A 50 -9.66 -6.66 2.97
C PRO A 50 -10.16 -7.65 1.90
N LYS A 51 -11.47 -7.84 1.78
CA LYS A 51 -12.11 -8.78 0.85
C LYS A 51 -13.31 -8.12 0.16
N ASP A 52 -13.29 -6.80 0.03
CA ASP A 52 -14.37 -6.08 -0.62
C ASP A 52 -14.50 -6.59 -2.07
N PRO A 53 -15.67 -7.13 -2.46
CA PRO A 53 -15.88 -7.66 -3.80
C PRO A 53 -16.24 -6.56 -4.80
N GLU A 54 -16.44 -5.32 -4.37
CA GLU A 54 -16.81 -4.22 -5.24
C GLU A 54 -15.63 -3.75 -6.09
N PHE A 55 -15.92 -3.41 -7.34
CA PHE A 55 -14.94 -2.79 -8.23
C PHE A 55 -14.38 -1.50 -7.61
N PRO A 56 -13.06 -1.25 -7.65
CA PRO A 56 -12.02 -1.99 -8.38
C PRO A 56 -11.20 -2.95 -7.52
N TRP A 57 -11.64 -3.28 -6.30
CA TRP A 57 -10.78 -3.94 -5.32
C TRP A 57 -10.30 -5.33 -5.74
N PRO A 58 -11.16 -6.21 -6.30
CA PRO A 58 -10.70 -7.49 -6.84
C PRO A 58 -9.61 -7.33 -7.92
N GLU A 59 -9.76 -6.36 -8.83
CA GLU A 59 -8.84 -6.12 -9.94
C GLU A 59 -7.49 -5.59 -9.43
N LEU A 60 -7.51 -4.65 -8.47
CA LEU A 60 -6.31 -4.10 -7.87
C LEU A 60 -5.52 -5.18 -7.09
N ARG A 61 -6.21 -6.05 -6.34
CA ARG A 61 -5.56 -7.18 -5.66
C ARG A 61 -5.00 -8.19 -6.65
N SER A 62 -5.72 -8.49 -7.73
CA SER A 62 -5.22 -9.38 -8.78
C SER A 62 -3.95 -8.81 -9.42
N ALA A 63 -3.95 -7.53 -9.78
CA ALA A 63 -2.76 -6.87 -10.32
C ALA A 63 -1.59 -6.85 -9.34
N LEU A 64 -1.85 -6.64 -8.04
CA LEU A 64 -0.83 -6.72 -7.00
C LEU A 64 -0.21 -8.13 -6.92
N ALA A 65 -1.02 -9.18 -6.99
CA ALA A 65 -0.54 -10.57 -6.98
C ALA A 65 0.33 -10.87 -8.21
N ASP A 66 -0.05 -10.39 -9.39
CA ASP A 66 0.75 -10.52 -10.60
C ASP A 66 2.10 -9.77 -10.50
N LEU A 67 2.08 -8.54 -9.97
CA LEU A 67 3.29 -7.77 -9.72
C LEU A 67 4.22 -8.46 -8.72
N ALA A 68 3.67 -9.05 -7.65
CA ALA A 68 4.44 -9.79 -6.67
C ALA A 68 5.09 -11.05 -7.29
N ARG A 69 4.35 -11.78 -8.15
CA ARG A 69 4.89 -12.93 -8.89
C ARG A 69 6.04 -12.52 -9.81
N LEU A 70 5.89 -11.42 -10.56
CA LEU A 70 6.92 -10.92 -11.49
C LEU A 70 8.13 -10.32 -10.77
N ALA A 71 7.95 -9.82 -9.55
CA ALA A 71 9.02 -9.30 -8.71
C ALA A 71 9.89 -10.41 -8.09
N SER A 72 9.40 -11.66 -8.05
CA SER A 72 10.15 -12.80 -7.51
C SER A 72 11.27 -13.24 -8.45
N PRO A 73 12.50 -13.46 -7.95
CA PRO A 73 13.65 -13.93 -8.75
C PRO A 73 13.39 -15.24 -9.49
N GLU A 74 12.49 -16.06 -8.96
CA GLU A 74 12.11 -17.39 -9.48
C GLU A 74 11.36 -17.33 -10.82
N ALA A 75 10.68 -16.20 -11.11
CA ALA A 75 10.04 -15.98 -12.41
C ALA A 75 11.05 -15.86 -13.56
N ALA A 76 12.32 -15.58 -13.28
CA ALA A 76 13.38 -15.52 -14.28
C ALA A 76 14.03 -16.89 -14.58
N ILE A 77 13.74 -17.94 -13.80
CA ILE A 77 14.46 -19.23 -13.84
C ILE A 77 13.65 -20.35 -14.51
N SER A 78 12.34 -20.18 -14.74
CA SER A 78 11.56 -21.13 -15.54
C SER A 78 11.58 -20.76 -17.03
N PRO A 79 12.27 -21.52 -17.91
CA PRO A 79 12.06 -21.40 -19.34
C PRO A 79 10.70 -22.01 -19.69
N MET A 80 10.01 -21.38 -20.64
CA MET A 80 8.79 -21.87 -21.28
C MET A 80 8.97 -23.27 -21.86
#